data_AF-A7TGE8-F1
#
_entry.id   AF-A7TGE8-F1
#
_cell.length_a   1.000
_cell.length_b   1.000
_cell.length_c   1.000
_cell.angle_alpha   90.00
_cell.angle_beta   90.00
_cell.angle_gamma   90.00
#
_symmetry.space_group_name_H-M   'P 1'
#
loop_
_entity.id
_entity.type
_entity.pdbx_description
1 polymer ?
#
loop_
_entity_poly.entity_id
_entity_poly.type
_entity_poly.pdbx_seq_one_letter_code
_entity_poly.pdbx_strand_id
1 'polypeptide(L)'
;MSRVSHLNKILALQKFNIKITNQSELLKCLQSAKNLNVSIDNNTFIYRDNLQQIGNSLLHLHINEMYLTLFKDNNSNNGTLSNFNFNYMNSLKFKSNWKINPNSLIKKYLSTSNLNNLSILSIPDNKIPQRIRLKFDLLAFNSLIGYLLISNDKKTIDNLIKDSIIPVLIKLILN
;
A
#
# COMPACT_ATOMS: atom_id res chain seq x y z
N MET A 1 -4.33 9.68 20.42
CA MET A 1 -3.57 8.57 19.79
C MET A 1 -2.70 9.15 18.68
N SER A 2 -1.39 8.89 18.65
CA SER A 2 -0.51 9.44 17.61
C SER A 2 -0.76 8.77 16.26
N ARG A 3 -0.58 9.47 15.13
CA ARG A 3 -0.77 8.90 13.77
C ARG A 3 0.03 7.61 13.57
N VAL A 4 1.26 7.57 14.11
CA VAL A 4 2.13 6.39 14.07
C VAL A 4 1.53 5.24 14.88
N SER A 5 0.99 5.48 16.07
CA SER A 5 0.34 4.43 16.86
C SER A 5 -0.92 3.85 16.18
N HIS A 6 -1.66 4.69 15.45
CA HIS A 6 -2.83 4.26 14.66
C HIS A 6 -2.40 3.36 13.50
N LEU A 7 -1.35 3.75 12.77
CA LEU A 7 -0.73 2.93 11.73
C LEU A 7 -0.24 1.59 12.26
N ASN A 8 0.47 1.60 13.39
CA ASN A 8 0.99 0.40 14.02
C ASN A 8 -0.12 -0.59 14.34
N LYS A 9 -1.28 -0.08 14.81
CA LYS A 9 -2.44 -0.89 15.14
C LYS A 9 -3.11 -1.47 13.89
N ILE A 10 -3.36 -0.64 12.87
CA ILE A 10 -4.07 -1.09 11.65
C ILE A 10 -3.24 -2.07 10.84
N LEU A 11 -1.95 -1.80 10.67
CA LEU A 11 -1.04 -2.66 9.90
C LEU A 11 -0.46 -3.80 10.74
N ALA A 12 -0.83 -3.89 12.02
CA ALA A 12 -0.32 -4.87 12.97
C ALA A 12 1.21 -5.02 12.94
N LEU A 13 1.96 -3.91 12.85
CA LEU A 13 3.41 -3.92 12.59
C LEU A 13 4.20 -4.78 13.59
N GLN A 14 3.75 -4.82 14.85
CA GLN A 14 4.35 -5.63 15.90
C GLN A 14 4.28 -7.14 15.60
N LYS A 15 3.22 -7.62 14.95
CA LYS A 15 3.07 -9.04 14.55
C LYS A 15 4.18 -9.50 13.60
N PHE A 16 4.72 -8.56 12.81
CA PHE A 16 5.75 -8.83 11.82
C PHE A 16 7.15 -8.45 12.30
N ASN A 17 7.34 -8.08 13.57
CA ASN A 17 8.62 -7.58 14.10
C ASN A 17 9.18 -6.38 13.32
N ILE A 18 8.30 -5.55 12.74
CA ILE A 18 8.73 -4.35 12.00
C ILE A 18 9.21 -3.31 12.99
N LYS A 19 10.42 -2.81 12.76
CA LYS A 19 11.05 -1.78 13.59
C LYS A 19 10.89 -0.43 12.90
N ILE A 20 10.37 0.53 13.65
CA ILE A 20 10.41 1.95 13.29
C ILE A 20 11.54 2.56 14.11
N THR A 21 12.72 2.68 13.50
CA THR A 21 13.93 3.19 14.16
C THR A 21 13.81 4.67 14.49
N ASN A 22 13.15 5.45 13.63
CA ASN A 22 12.95 6.87 13.83
C ASN A 22 11.52 7.30 13.45
N GLN A 23 10.69 7.57 14.47
CA GLN A 23 9.30 7.99 14.25
C GLN A 23 9.20 9.35 13.53
N SER A 24 10.16 10.25 13.73
CA SER A 24 10.20 11.55 13.04
C SER A 24 10.39 11.37 11.53
N GLU A 25 11.29 10.47 11.14
CA GLU A 25 11.55 10.12 9.75
C GLU A 25 10.38 9.38 9.11
N LEU A 26 9.68 8.54 9.87
CA LEU A 26 8.43 7.94 9.37
C LEU A 26 7.34 9.00 9.13
N LEU A 27 7.21 10.00 10.02
CA LEU A 27 6.22 11.07 9.85
C LEU A 27 6.47 11.90 8.60
N LYS A 28 7.73 12.08 8.21
CA LYS A 28 8.12 12.73 6.95
C LYS A 28 7.55 12.04 5.71
N CYS A 29 7.39 10.71 5.73
CA CYS A 29 6.72 9.96 4.65
C CYS A 29 5.25 10.38 4.48
N LEU A 30 4.62 10.80 5.57
CA LEU A 30 3.20 11.20 5.59
C LEU A 30 2.97 12.65 5.14
N GLN A 31 4.02 13.47 5.07
CA GLN A 31 3.91 14.87 4.67
C GLN A 31 3.71 15.02 3.16
N SER A 32 3.03 16.09 2.73
CA SER A 32 2.86 16.43 1.31
C SER A 32 3.93 17.36 0.75
N ALA A 33 4.98 17.65 1.52
CA ALA A 33 6.05 18.53 1.09
C ALA A 33 6.85 17.91 -0.07
N LYS A 34 7.20 18.74 -1.05
CA LYS A 34 8.07 18.36 -2.17
C LYS A 34 9.52 18.31 -1.70
N ASN A 35 10.34 17.50 -2.39
CA ASN A 35 11.80 17.42 -2.18
C ASN A 35 12.20 17.09 -0.74
N LEU A 36 11.37 16.33 -0.05
CA LEU A 36 11.60 15.99 1.33
C LEU A 36 12.52 14.77 1.43
N ASN A 37 13.58 14.88 2.25
CA ASN A 37 14.51 13.79 2.51
C ASN A 37 14.16 13.06 3.80
N VAL A 38 14.13 11.72 3.70
CA VAL A 38 13.90 10.81 4.81
C VAL A 38 15.21 10.09 5.11
N SER A 39 15.68 10.18 6.35
CA SER A 39 16.80 9.39 6.85
C SER A 39 16.33 7.97 7.11
N ILE A 40 17.01 7.01 6.50
CA ILE A 40 16.80 5.57 6.72
C ILE A 40 17.66 5.12 7.90
N ASP A 41 18.91 5.58 7.90
CA ASP A 41 19.90 5.41 8.95
C ASP A 41 20.74 6.70 9.05
N ASN A 42 21.77 6.68 9.90
CA ASN A 42 22.58 7.87 10.18
C ASN A 42 23.28 8.46 8.95
N ASN A 43 23.48 7.68 7.88
CA ASN A 43 24.28 8.08 6.71
C ASN A 43 23.48 8.07 5.40
N THR A 44 22.29 7.48 5.40
CA THR A 44 21.48 7.25 4.19
C THR A 44 20.24 8.12 4.20
N PHE A 45 20.12 8.98 3.19
CA PHE A 45 18.96 9.81 2.95
C PHE A 45 18.33 9.46 1.60
N ILE A 46 17.00 9.33 1.58
CA ILE A 46 16.25 9.03 0.37
C ILE A 46 15.15 10.07 0.20
N TYR A 47 15.01 10.59 -1.02
CA TYR A 47 13.87 11.45 -1.37
C TYR A 47 12.56 10.69 -1.15
N ARG A 48 11.61 11.34 -0.49
CA ARG A 48 10.26 10.81 -0.26
C ARG A 48 9.60 10.31 -1.55
N ASP A 49 9.80 11.01 -2.65
CA ASP A 49 9.23 10.63 -3.95
C ASP A 49 9.80 9.29 -4.46
N ASN A 50 11.06 8.98 -4.16
CA ASN A 50 11.65 7.68 -4.47
C ASN A 50 11.06 6.59 -3.59
N LEU A 51 10.89 6.85 -2.27
CA LEU A 51 10.20 5.91 -1.38
C LEU A 51 8.75 5.65 -1.85
N GLN A 52 8.06 6.69 -2.30
CA GLN A 52 6.73 6.58 -2.86
C GLN A 52 6.72 5.70 -4.12
N GLN A 53 7.69 5.87 -5.04
CA GLN A 53 7.80 5.02 -6.23
C GLN A 53 8.08 3.57 -5.84
N ILE A 54 9.01 3.33 -4.91
CA ILE A 54 9.36 1.98 -4.41
C ILE A 54 8.13 1.29 -3.82
N GLY A 55 7.44 1.95 -2.89
CA GLY A 55 6.25 1.37 -2.26
C GLY A 55 5.09 1.18 -3.23
N ASN A 56 4.91 2.09 -4.20
CA ASN A 56 3.93 1.92 -5.27
C ASN A 56 4.23 0.66 -6.10
N SER A 57 5.48 0.50 -6.55
CA SER A 57 5.90 -0.66 -7.35
C SER A 57 5.74 -1.96 -6.58
N LEU A 58 6.09 -1.98 -5.29
CA LEU A 58 5.92 -3.15 -4.44
C LEU A 58 4.44 -3.53 -4.27
N LEU A 59 3.57 -2.56 -3.97
CA LEU A 59 2.14 -2.82 -3.83
C LEU A 59 1.52 -3.30 -5.15
N HIS A 60 1.90 -2.72 -6.29
CA HIS A 60 1.43 -3.15 -7.60
C HIS A 60 1.88 -4.58 -7.90
N LEU A 61 3.11 -4.94 -7.56
CA LEU A 61 3.61 -6.32 -7.72
C LEU A 61 2.74 -7.31 -6.93
N HIS A 62 2.51 -7.06 -5.64
CA HIS A 62 1.69 -7.94 -4.79
C HIS A 62 0.22 -7.97 -5.23
N ILE A 63 -0.34 -6.86 -5.71
CA ILE A 63 -1.71 -6.81 -6.27
C ILE A 63 -1.79 -7.63 -7.57
N ASN A 64 -0.78 -7.55 -8.43
CA ASN A 64 -0.74 -8.36 -9.66
C ASN A 64 -0.58 -9.85 -9.33
N GLU A 65 0.27 -10.22 -8.38
CA GLU A 65 0.40 -11.60 -7.87
C GLU A 65 -0.93 -12.10 -7.30
N MET A 66 -1.63 -11.26 -6.53
CA MET A 66 -2.97 -11.56 -6.03
C MET A 66 -3.96 -11.78 -7.19
N TYR A 67 -4.00 -10.94 -8.22
CA TYR A 67 -4.91 -11.16 -9.35
C TYR A 67 -4.62 -12.47 -10.09
N LEU A 68 -3.35 -12.77 -10.31
CA LEU A 68 -2.92 -14.01 -10.96
C LEU A 68 -3.35 -15.26 -10.17
N THR A 69 -3.44 -15.18 -8.84
CA THR A 69 -3.79 -16.31 -7.97
C THR A 69 -5.28 -16.38 -7.62
N LEU A 70 -5.98 -15.24 -7.55
CA LEU A 70 -7.37 -15.17 -7.13
C LEU A 70 -8.34 -15.81 -8.12
N PHE A 71 -8.10 -15.62 -9.42
CA PHE A 71 -8.99 -16.09 -10.49
C PHE A 71 -8.55 -17.42 -11.07
N LYS A 72 -7.96 -18.29 -10.26
CA LYS A 72 -7.48 -19.59 -10.70
C LYS A 72 -8.65 -20.41 -11.26
N ASP A 73 -8.60 -20.70 -12.56
CA ASP A 73 -9.53 -21.64 -13.18
C ASP A 73 -9.08 -23.05 -12.85
N ASN A 74 -9.86 -23.76 -12.04
CA ASN A 74 -9.58 -25.17 -11.71
C ASN A 74 -9.74 -26.12 -12.92
N ASN A 75 -10.20 -25.63 -14.08
CA ASN A 75 -10.62 -26.45 -15.22
C ASN A 75 -9.93 -26.11 -16.57
N SER A 76 -8.97 -25.16 -16.65
CA SER A 76 -8.42 -24.74 -17.95
C SER A 76 -6.99 -25.23 -18.19
N ASN A 77 -6.83 -26.21 -19.10
CA ASN A 77 -5.53 -26.66 -19.63
C ASN A 77 -4.80 -25.62 -20.52
N ASN A 78 -5.32 -24.39 -20.66
CA ASN A 78 -4.75 -23.34 -21.49
C ASN A 78 -4.50 -22.07 -20.66
N GLY A 79 -3.23 -21.75 -20.39
CA GLY A 79 -2.80 -20.47 -19.81
C GLY A 79 -2.49 -20.46 -18.31
N THR A 80 -2.55 -21.61 -17.64
CA THR A 80 -2.08 -21.74 -16.25
C THR A 80 -0.65 -22.28 -16.20
N LEU A 81 0.31 -21.43 -15.81
CA LEU A 81 1.66 -21.87 -15.43
C LEU A 81 1.76 -21.79 -13.90
N SER A 82 2.22 -22.87 -13.27
CA SER A 82 2.63 -22.88 -11.85
C SER A 82 1.67 -22.17 -10.86
N ASN A 83 0.36 -22.42 -10.99
CA ASN A 83 -0.74 -21.86 -10.17
C ASN A 83 -1.18 -20.41 -10.46
N PHE A 84 -0.64 -19.77 -11.49
CA PHE A 84 -1.06 -18.43 -11.91
C PHE A 84 -1.97 -18.50 -13.14
N ASN A 85 -3.10 -17.79 -13.12
CA ASN A 85 -3.97 -17.58 -14.28
C ASN A 85 -3.61 -16.26 -14.97
N PHE A 86 -2.89 -16.33 -16.10
CA PHE A 86 -2.54 -15.14 -16.87
C PHE A 86 -3.72 -14.53 -17.65
N ASN A 87 -4.84 -15.27 -17.76
CA ASN A 87 -6.09 -14.80 -18.35
C ASN A 87 -7.01 -14.12 -17.33
N TYR A 88 -6.54 -13.81 -16.11
CA TYR A 88 -7.35 -13.21 -15.04
C TYR A 88 -8.08 -11.91 -15.44
N MET A 89 -7.56 -11.18 -16.44
CA MET A 89 -8.22 -9.99 -16.98
C MET A 89 -9.62 -10.29 -17.54
N ASN A 90 -9.85 -11.51 -18.05
CA ASN A 90 -11.18 -11.94 -18.49
C ASN A 90 -12.17 -12.07 -17.33
N SER A 91 -11.69 -12.41 -16.14
CA SER A 91 -12.50 -12.49 -14.91
C SER A 91 -12.72 -11.10 -14.30
N LEU A 92 -11.78 -10.17 -14.52
CA LEU A 92 -11.88 -8.79 -14.05
C LEU A 92 -12.69 -7.87 -14.96
N LYS A 93 -12.84 -8.16 -16.27
CA LYS A 93 -13.51 -7.25 -17.22
C LYS A 93 -14.96 -6.90 -16.89
N PHE A 94 -15.63 -7.76 -16.12
CA PHE A 94 -17.01 -7.54 -15.65
C PHE A 94 -17.08 -6.85 -14.28
N LYS A 95 -15.94 -6.61 -13.63
CA LYS A 95 -15.86 -5.88 -12.36
C LYS A 95 -15.75 -4.38 -12.63
N SER A 96 -16.19 -3.58 -11.67
CA SER A 96 -16.07 -2.11 -11.74
C SER A 96 -14.61 -1.67 -11.87
N ASN A 97 -14.33 -0.62 -12.67
CA ASN A 97 -12.97 -0.12 -12.97
C ASN A 97 -12.06 0.08 -11.73
N TRP A 98 -12.62 0.48 -10.59
CA TRP A 98 -11.83 0.67 -9.37
C TRP A 98 -11.25 -0.63 -8.80
N LYS A 99 -11.88 -1.79 -9.09
CA LYS A 99 -11.40 -3.13 -8.72
C LYS A 99 -10.31 -3.65 -9.65
N ILE A 100 -10.09 -2.99 -10.79
CA ILE A 100 -9.08 -3.37 -11.78
C ILE A 100 -7.83 -2.53 -11.58
N ASN A 101 -7.99 -1.21 -11.40
CA ASN A 101 -6.89 -0.28 -11.25
C ASN A 101 -6.26 -0.38 -9.83
N PRO A 102 -4.98 -0.77 -9.68
CA PRO A 102 -4.36 -0.96 -8.36
C PRO A 102 -4.41 0.29 -7.48
N ASN A 103 -4.18 1.48 -8.04
CA ASN A 103 -4.25 2.74 -7.26
C ASN A 103 -5.66 3.02 -6.73
N SER A 104 -6.69 2.67 -7.50
CA SER A 104 -8.08 2.83 -7.08
C SER A 104 -8.47 1.81 -6.02
N LEU A 105 -7.99 0.58 -6.15
CA LEU A 105 -8.15 -0.48 -5.17
C LEU A 105 -7.46 -0.13 -3.85
N ILE A 106 -6.23 0.39 -3.89
CA ILE A 106 -5.50 0.86 -2.70
C ILE A 106 -6.25 2.03 -2.06
N LYS A 107 -6.75 3.01 -2.83
CA LYS A 107 -7.58 4.09 -2.27
C LYS A 107 -8.83 3.56 -1.58
N LYS A 108 -9.49 2.54 -2.14
CA LYS A 108 -10.63 1.90 -1.50
C LYS A 108 -10.21 1.22 -0.20
N TYR A 109 -9.11 0.48 -0.19
CA TYR A 109 -8.51 -0.10 1.01
C TYR A 109 -8.28 0.95 2.10
N LEU A 110 -7.64 2.08 1.74
CA LEU A 110 -7.38 3.15 2.70
C LEU A 110 -8.69 3.67 3.34
N SER A 111 -9.74 3.82 2.55
CA SER A 111 -11.05 4.26 3.04
C SER A 111 -11.75 3.23 3.93
N THR A 112 -11.64 1.93 3.64
CA THR A 112 -12.32 0.87 4.39
C THR A 112 -11.56 0.38 5.62
N SER A 113 -10.24 0.59 5.64
CA SER A 113 -9.36 0.17 6.74
C SER A 113 -9.07 1.29 7.74
N ASN A 114 -9.84 2.39 7.74
CA ASN A 114 -9.64 3.56 8.60
C ASN A 114 -8.23 4.18 8.46
N LEU A 115 -7.67 4.13 7.26
CA LEU A 115 -6.42 4.80 6.86
C LEU A 115 -6.70 6.04 5.99
N ASN A 116 -7.92 6.55 6.03
CA ASN A 116 -8.26 7.88 5.56
C ASN A 116 -7.64 8.93 6.49
N ASN A 117 -7.22 10.07 5.94
CA ASN A 117 -6.50 11.14 6.68
C ASN A 117 -5.11 10.72 7.19
N LEU A 118 -4.46 9.81 6.45
CA LEU A 118 -3.09 9.42 6.69
C LEU A 118 -2.10 10.57 6.43
N SER A 119 -2.33 11.33 5.35
CA SER A 119 -1.46 12.41 4.91
C SER A 119 -1.53 13.64 5.81
N ILE A 120 -0.37 14.24 6.08
CA ILE A 120 -0.23 15.51 6.79
C ILE A 120 -0.23 16.63 5.75
N LEU A 121 -1.35 17.35 5.68
CA LEU A 121 -1.54 18.49 4.79
C LEU A 121 -1.56 19.79 5.60
N SER A 122 -1.05 20.87 5.01
CA SER A 122 -1.06 22.21 5.62
C SER A 122 -2.43 22.88 5.57
N ILE A 123 -3.33 22.38 4.73
CA ILE A 123 -4.69 22.90 4.57
C ILE A 123 -5.61 22.23 5.62
N PRO A 124 -6.53 22.97 6.27
CA PRO A 124 -7.51 22.40 7.19
C PRO A 124 -8.36 21.29 6.57
N ASP A 125 -8.66 20.25 7.33
CA ASP A 125 -9.36 19.04 6.85
C ASP A 125 -10.72 19.33 6.23
N ASN A 126 -11.47 20.28 6.80
CA ASN A 126 -12.79 20.70 6.29
C ASN A 126 -12.75 21.45 4.95
N LYS A 127 -11.57 21.88 4.51
CA LYS A 127 -11.36 22.59 3.23
C LYS A 127 -10.80 21.69 2.13
N ILE A 128 -10.55 20.41 2.42
CA ILE A 128 -9.93 19.50 1.46
C ILE A 128 -10.99 18.56 0.89
N PRO A 129 -11.28 18.64 -0.43
CA PRO A 129 -12.16 17.68 -1.08
C PRO A 129 -11.68 16.24 -0.85
N GLN A 130 -12.61 15.32 -0.56
CA GLN A 130 -12.29 13.92 -0.25
C GLN A 130 -11.41 13.25 -1.33
N ARG A 131 -11.65 13.57 -2.61
CA ARG A 131 -10.84 13.07 -3.73
C ARG A 131 -9.37 13.51 -3.65
N ILE A 132 -9.14 14.76 -3.22
CA ILE A 132 -7.78 15.31 -3.04
C ILE A 132 -7.15 14.67 -1.81
N ARG A 133 -7.89 14.53 -0.71
CA ARG A 133 -7.43 13.82 0.49
C ARG A 133 -6.94 12.40 0.16
N LEU A 134 -7.78 11.60 -0.49
CA LEU A 134 -7.43 10.22 -0.86
C LEU A 134 -6.26 10.15 -1.84
N LYS A 135 -6.06 11.17 -2.68
CA LYS A 135 -4.85 11.26 -3.52
C LYS A 135 -3.61 11.38 -2.64
N PHE A 136 -3.59 12.30 -1.68
CA PHE A 136 -2.43 12.47 -0.79
C PHE A 136 -2.24 11.30 0.17
N ASP A 137 -3.32 10.70 0.66
CA ASP A 137 -3.25 9.50 1.51
C ASP A 137 -2.62 8.33 0.75
N LEU A 138 -2.95 8.14 -0.54
CA LEU A 138 -2.28 7.15 -1.38
C LEU A 138 -0.77 7.43 -1.50
N LEU A 139 -0.37 8.68 -1.75
CA LEU A 139 1.04 9.04 -1.87
C LEU A 139 1.78 8.82 -0.55
N ALA A 140 1.18 9.21 0.58
CA ALA A 140 1.72 8.98 1.92
C ALA A 140 1.84 7.48 2.23
N PHE A 141 0.83 6.69 1.89
CA PHE A 141 0.83 5.25 2.10
C PHE A 141 1.92 4.57 1.27
N ASN A 142 2.06 4.92 -0.01
CA ASN A 142 3.11 4.40 -0.87
C ASN A 142 4.50 4.77 -0.31
N SER A 143 4.71 6.02 0.13
CA SER A 143 5.97 6.42 0.77
C SER A 143 6.26 5.66 2.06
N LEU A 144 5.23 5.40 2.87
CA LEU A 144 5.35 4.60 4.09
C LEU A 144 5.79 3.18 3.78
N ILE A 145 5.15 2.50 2.81
CA ILE A 145 5.54 1.14 2.41
C ILE A 145 6.97 1.12 1.86
N GLY A 146 7.36 2.12 1.08
CA GLY A 146 8.74 2.26 0.62
C GLY A 146 9.74 2.42 1.77
N TYR A 147 9.44 3.29 2.74
CA TYR A 147 10.26 3.44 3.94
C TYR A 147 10.40 2.13 4.71
N LEU A 148 9.29 1.44 4.96
CA LEU A 148 9.30 0.15 5.67
C LEU A 148 10.14 -0.90 4.93
N LEU A 149 10.07 -0.94 3.60
CA LEU A 149 10.88 -1.85 2.77
C LEU A 149 12.38 -1.58 2.89
N ILE A 150 12.80 -0.32 2.89
CA ILE A 150 14.22 0.01 2.97
C ILE A 150 14.75 -0.17 4.39
N SER A 151 13.93 0.09 5.41
CA SER A 151 14.34 0.01 6.82
C SER A 151 14.21 -1.38 7.45
N ASN A 152 13.64 -2.37 6.75
CA ASN A 152 13.41 -3.72 7.30
C ASN A 152 13.70 -4.79 6.24
N ASP A 153 13.81 -6.06 6.68
CA ASP A 153 13.99 -7.18 5.76
C ASP A 153 12.84 -7.28 4.75
N LYS A 154 13.17 -7.47 3.47
CA LYS A 154 12.18 -7.63 2.39
C LYS A 154 11.12 -8.68 2.74
N LYS A 155 11.54 -9.84 3.24
CA LYS A 155 10.64 -10.95 3.60
C LYS A 155 9.60 -10.52 4.64
N THR A 156 9.99 -9.69 5.60
CA THR A 156 9.12 -9.16 6.64
C THR A 156 8.04 -8.25 6.06
N ILE A 157 8.42 -7.39 5.12
CA ILE A 157 7.47 -6.49 4.47
C ILE A 157 6.56 -7.24 3.49
N ASP A 158 7.10 -8.21 2.76
CA ASP A 158 6.30 -9.10 1.92
C ASP A 158 5.24 -9.83 2.74
N ASN A 159 5.60 -10.37 3.91
CA ASN A 159 4.66 -11.02 4.82
C ASN A 159 3.59 -10.03 5.34
N LEU A 160 3.98 -8.80 5.71
CA LEU A 160 3.02 -7.78 6.11
C LEU A 160 1.99 -7.51 5.01
N ILE A 161 2.43 -7.34 3.76
CA ILE A 161 1.54 -7.07 2.64
C ILE A 161 0.61 -8.26 2.40
N LYS A 162 1.18 -9.47 2.32
CA LYS A 162 0.43 -10.71 2.04
C LYS A 162 -0.57 -11.07 3.14
N ASP A 163 -0.26 -10.79 4.40
CA ASP A 163 -1.10 -11.21 5.53
C ASP A 163 -2.06 -10.12 6.03
N SER A 164 -1.75 -8.84 5.81
CA SER A 164 -2.54 -7.73 6.37
C SER A 164 -3.26 -6.90 5.32
N ILE A 165 -2.70 -6.78 4.10
CA ILE A 165 -3.24 -5.92 3.05
C ILE A 165 -4.02 -6.75 2.03
N ILE A 166 -3.38 -7.74 1.43
CA ILE A 166 -3.95 -8.57 0.36
C ILE A 166 -5.30 -9.22 0.75
N PRO A 167 -5.50 -9.79 1.96
CA PRO A 167 -6.77 -10.42 2.30
C PRO A 167 -7.94 -9.42 2.33
N VAL A 168 -7.67 -8.16 2.69
CA VAL A 168 -8.66 -7.09 2.64
C VAL A 168 -8.97 -6.71 1.19
N LEU A 169 -7.94 -6.61 0.34
CA LEU A 169 -8.13 -6.32 -1.09
C LEU A 169 -8.96 -7.40 -1.79
N ILE A 170 -8.71 -8.68 -1.50
CA ILE A 170 -9.50 -9.79 -2.02
C ILE A 170 -10.98 -9.63 -1.64
N LYS A 171 -11.27 -9.35 -0.36
CA LYS A 171 -12.66 -9.09 0.10
C LYS A 171 -13.31 -7.94 -0.66
N LEU A 172 -12.58 -6.86 -0.93
CA LEU A 172 -13.08 -5.71 -1.70
C LEU A 172 -13.37 -6.04 -3.17
N ILE A 173 -12.64 -6.99 -3.76
CA ILE A 173 -12.86 -7.40 -5.15
C ILE A 173 -14.08 -8.33 -5.26
N LEU A 174 -14.18 -9.28 -4.32
CA LEU A 174 -15.22 -10.31 -4.31
C LEU A 174 -16.59 -9.76 -3.94
N ASN A 175 -16.67 -8.86 -2.94
CA ASN A 175 -17.89 -8.13 -2.56
C ASN A 175 -18.15 -6.98 -3.52
#